data_AF-A0A0C3DYV9-F1
#
_entry.id   AF-A0A0C3DYV9-F1
#
_cell.length_a   1.000
_cell.length_b   1.000
_cell.length_c   1.000
_cell.angle_alpha   90.00
_cell.angle_beta   90.00
_cell.angle_gamma   90.00
#
_symmetry.space_group_name_H-M   'P 1'
#
loop_
_entity.id
_entity.type
_entity.pdbx_description
1 polymer ?
#
loop_
_entity_poly.entity_id
_entity_poly.type
_entity_poly.pdbx_seq_one_letter_code
_entity_poly.pdbx_strand_id
1 'polypeptide(L)' 'MALLCRHDHVLWLVNMTSAGEKQHYALVLVKYLFDHLPATMTATMTVGLLYDIGC' A
#
# COMPACT_ATOMS: atom_id res chain seq x y z
N MET A 1 -7.65 4.62 4.73
CA MET A 1 -7.17 3.82 3.58
C MET A 1 -6.39 2.63 4.11
N ALA A 2 -6.47 1.49 3.43
CA ALA A 2 -5.78 0.26 3.79
C ALA A 2 -4.97 -0.26 2.61
N LEU A 3 -3.85 -0.92 2.90
CA LEU A 3 -3.15 -1.76 1.93
C LEU A 3 -3.47 -3.22 2.26
N LEU A 4 -4.05 -3.92 1.30
CA LEU A 4 -4.47 -5.32 1.45
C LEU A 4 -3.60 -6.22 0.57
N CYS A 5 -3.46 -7.48 0.97
CA CYS A 5 -2.92 -8.51 0.08
C CYS A 5 -4.03 -9.00 -0.87
N ARG A 6 -3.66 -9.85 -1.84
CA ARG A 6 -4.62 -10.44 -2.80
C ARG A 6 -5.74 -11.28 -2.15
N HIS A 7 -5.58 -11.70 -0.90
CA HIS A 7 -6.57 -12.49 -0.16
C HIS A 7 -7.43 -11.61 0.77
N ASP A 8 -7.47 -10.29 0.53
CA ASP A 8 -8.23 -9.32 1.33
C ASP A 8 -7.82 -9.24 2.82
N HIS A 9 -6.62 -9.72 3.16
CA HIS A 9 -6.04 -9.46 4.48
C HIS A 9 -5.40 -8.09 4.51
N VAL A 10 -5.76 -7.32 5.53
CA VAL A 10 -5.15 -6.02 5.82
C VAL A 10 -3.69 -6.22 6.20
N LEU A 11 -2.79 -5.63 5.40
CA LEU A 11 -1.36 -5.57 5.73
C LEU A 11 -1.08 -4.35 6.60
N TRP A 12 -1.55 -3.17 6.16
CA TRP A 12 -1.38 -1.91 6.89
C TRP A 12 -2.56 -0.96 6.72
N LEU A 13 -2.73 -0.10 7.71
CA LEU A 13 -3.75 0.95 7.75
C LEU A 13 -3.07 2.30 7.87
N VAL A 14 -3.58 3.28 7.12
CA VAL A 14 -3.20 4.68 7.31
C VAL A 14 -4.35 5.41 7.99
N ASN A 15 -4.04 6.11 9.07
CA ASN A 15 -4.99 6.99 9.72
C ASN A 15 -5.18 8.25 8.88
N MET A 16 -6.41 8.47 8.42
CA MET A 16 -6.76 9.64 7.60
C MET A 16 -7.36 10.70 8.52
N THR A 17 -6.65 11.80 8.73
CA THR A 17 -7.07 12.90 9.59
C THR A 17 -7.74 14.05 8.84
N SER A 18 -7.67 14.05 7.51
CA SER A 18 -8.40 15.00 6.66
C SER A 18 -9.37 14.27 5.76
N ALA A 19 -10.54 14.87 5.51
CA ALA A 19 -11.51 14.35 4.56
C ALA A 19 -10.94 14.29 3.14
N GLY A 20 -11.39 13.29 2.38
CA GLY A 20 -10.98 13.03 1.01
C GLY A 20 -9.82 12.05 0.90
N GLU A 21 -9.91 11.18 -0.10
CA GLU A 21 -8.78 10.39 -0.54
C GLU A 21 -7.73 11.32 -1.14
N LYS A 22 -6.51 11.26 -0.59
CA LYS A 22 -5.38 12.02 -1.10
C LYS A 22 -4.29 11.04 -1.49
N GLN A 23 -3.67 11.28 -2.64
CA GLN A 23 -2.63 10.41 -3.19
C GLN A 23 -1.49 10.16 -2.19
N HIS A 24 -1.21 11.12 -1.30
CA HIS A 24 -0.15 10.96 -0.30
C HIS A 24 -0.41 9.78 0.66
N TYR A 25 -1.67 9.45 0.96
CA TYR A 25 -2.01 8.28 1.78
C TYR A 25 -1.65 6.97 1.09
N ALA A 26 -1.95 6.86 -0.21
CA ALA A 26 -1.60 5.71 -1.03
C ALA A 26 -0.08 5.56 -1.16
N LEU A 27 0.60 6.66 -1.48
CA LEU A 27 2.06 6.69 -1.63
C LEU A 27 2.80 6.30 -0.34
N VAL A 28 2.31 6.74 0.83
CA VAL A 28 2.88 6.34 2.12
C VAL A 28 2.75 4.84 2.35
N LEU A 29 1.61 4.23 2.04
CA LEU A 29 1.42 2.78 2.18
C LEU A 29 2.32 1.99 1.22
N VAL A 30 2.48 2.47 -0.02
CA VAL A 30 3.40 1.85 -1.00
C VAL A 30 4.84 1.96 -0.53
N LYS A 31 5.26 3.13 -0.04
CA LYS A 31 6.60 3.29 0.52
C LYS A 31 6.81 2.36 1.71
N TYR A 32 5.84 2.29 2.61
CA TYR A 32 5.91 1.44 3.81
C TYR A 32 6.02 -0.05 3.46
N LEU A 33 5.31 -0.49 2.42
CA LEU A 33 5.44 -1.84 1.86
C LEU A 33 6.89 -2.12 1.45
N PHE A 34 7.50 -1.26 0.62
CA PHE A 34 8.88 -1.48 0.17
C PHE A 34 9.92 -1.38 1.29
N ASP A 35 9.68 -0.56 2.32
CA ASP A 35 10.56 -0.46 3.49
C ASP A 35 10.54 -1.76 4.36
N HIS A 36 9.48 -2.57 4.27
CA HIS A 36 9.32 -3.82 5.03
C HIS A 36 9.51 -5.10 4.20
N LEU A 37 9.75 -4.96 2.89
CA LEU A 37 10.08 -6.11 2.04
C LEU A 37 11.57 -6.46 2.16
N PRO A 38 11.94 -7.76 2.21
CA PRO A 38 13.34 -8.15 2.26
C PRO A 38 14.06 -7.67 1.00
N ALA A 39 15.23 -7.02 1.16
CA ALA A 39 16.00 -6.46 0.05
C ALA A 39 16.35 -7.51 -1.04
N THR A 40 16.51 -8.78 -0.65
CA THR A 40 16.74 -9.92 -1.55
C THR A 40 15.51 -10.27 -2.41
N MET A 41 14.30 -10.07 -1.89
CA MET A 41 13.05 -10.25 -2.63
C MET A 41 12.77 -9.07 -3.56
N THR A 42 13.04 -7.83 -3.12
CA THR A 42 12.80 -6.62 -3.93
C THR A 42 13.66 -6.59 -5.20
N ALA A 43 14.83 -7.23 -5.20
CA ALA A 43 15.70 -7.33 -6.38
C ALA A 43 15.25 -8.37 -7.43
N THR A 44 14.37 -9.32 -7.06
CA THR A 44 14.04 -10.49 -7.89
C THR A 44 12.54 -10.66 -8.16
N MET A 45 11.67 -9.99 -7.39
CA MET A 45 10.21 -10.07 -7.56
C MET A 45 9.62 -8.77 -8.10
N THR A 46 8.74 -8.91 -9.09
CA THR A 46 7.86 -7.83 -9.52
C THR A 46 6.67 -7.71 -8.56
N VAL A 47 6.54 -6.57 -7.90
CA VAL A 47 5.38 -6.26 -7.05
C VAL A 47 4.34 -5.53 -7.90
N GLY A 48 3.16 -6.15 -8.08
CA GLY A 48 2.01 -5.53 -8.72
C GLY A 48 1.10 -4.85 -7.69
N LEU A 49 0.64 -3.64 -7.98
CA LEU A 49 -0.27 -2.89 -7.13
C LEU A 49 -1.59 -2.66 -7.86
N LEU A 50 -2.71 -2.93 -7.18
CA LEU A 50 -4.04 -2.55 -7.64
C LEU A 50 -4.53 -1.40 -6.78
N TYR A 51 -4.81 -0.26 -7.41
CA TYR A 51 -5.31 0.93 -6.74
C TYR A 51 -6.81 1.05 -7.02
N ASP A 52 -7.61 0.72 -6.01
CA ASP A 52 -9.07 0.84 -6.08
C ASP A 52 -9.46 2.30 -5.84
N ILE A 53 -10.06 2.91 -6.85
CA ILE A 53 -10.59 4.29 -6.78
C ILE A 53 -12.11 4.16 -6.69
N GLY A 54 -12.65 4.43 -5.51
CA GLY A 54 -14.10 4.55 -5.34
C GLY A 54 -14.62 5.73 -6.16
N CYS A 55 -15.58 5.46 -7.05
CA CYS A 55 -16.25 6.46 -7.89
C CYS A 55 -17.10 7.44 -7.08
#